data_AF-A0A7R9M457-F1
#
_entry.id   AF-A0A7R9M457-F1
#
_cell.length_a   1.000
_cell.length_b   1.000
_cell.length_c   1.000
_cell.angle_alpha   90.00
_cell.angle_beta   90.00
_cell.angle_gamma   90.00
#
_symmetry.space_group_name_H-M   'P 1'
#
loop_
_entity.id
_entity.type
_entity.pdbx_description
1 polymer ?
#
loop_
_entity_poly.entity_id
_entity_poly.type
_entity_poly.pdbx_seq_one_letter_code
_entity_poly.pdbx_strand_id
1 'polypeptide(L)'
;MKTPNEEMASIPIAMSEVSISSSSSSAESELSTREDIAVLTNYVKQLRESLSKIKRIFNPTVERDKKETLRVSAHERLGEVLKAMRQILEKYPKIQSTDLLMSAGNLIHHVKNFNYDDKGADTTPFVEAVDQLALAFSTSMRILLGKLQSTMLHGVQ
;
A
#
# COMPACT_ATOMS: atom_id res chain seq x y z
N MET A 1 -38.07 -27.39 -69.04
CA MET A 1 -39.25 -28.21 -68.66
C MET A 1 -39.12 -28.53 -67.18
N LYS A 2 -40.22 -28.34 -66.46
CA LYS A 2 -40.35 -28.13 -65.01
C LYS A 2 -40.63 -29.46 -64.30
N THR A 3 -39.96 -29.72 -63.18
CA THR A 3 -40.43 -30.68 -62.15
C THR A 3 -40.44 -29.94 -60.81
N PRO A 4 -41.61 -29.67 -60.21
CA PRO A 4 -41.72 -29.14 -58.86
C PRO A 4 -42.03 -30.27 -57.87
N ASN A 5 -41.39 -30.26 -56.71
CA ASN A 5 -41.81 -31.04 -55.55
C ASN A 5 -41.47 -30.24 -54.27
N GLU A 6 -42.38 -29.37 -53.84
CA GLU A 6 -42.61 -29.03 -52.42
C GLU A 6 -43.12 -30.32 -51.74
N GLU A 7 -42.87 -30.69 -50.49
CA GLU A 7 -42.94 -29.98 -49.19
C GLU A 7 -42.49 -31.08 -48.18
N MET A 8 -41.68 -30.89 -47.13
CA MET A 8 -42.03 -30.37 -45.80
C MET A 8 -40.91 -30.74 -44.81
N ALA A 9 -40.69 -29.84 -43.85
CA ALA A 9 -40.34 -30.11 -42.45
C ALA A 9 -38.94 -30.63 -42.08
N SER A 10 -38.07 -29.72 -41.63
CA SER A 10 -37.91 -29.46 -40.18
C SER A 10 -36.64 -28.64 -39.95
N ILE A 11 -36.79 -27.49 -39.30
CA ILE A 11 -35.69 -26.72 -38.70
C ILE A 11 -35.77 -26.97 -37.19
N PRO A 12 -34.63 -27.25 -36.54
CA PRO A 12 -34.24 -26.36 -35.44
C PRO A 12 -32.73 -26.05 -35.48
N ILE A 13 -32.36 -24.77 -35.56
CA ILE A 13 -31.90 -23.89 -34.46
C ILE A 13 -30.52 -24.25 -33.87
N ALA A 14 -29.57 -23.36 -34.18
CA ALA A 14 -28.39 -22.94 -33.40
C ALA A 14 -27.25 -23.98 -33.23
N MET A 15 -25.98 -23.63 -33.11
CA MET A 15 -25.39 -22.46 -32.47
C MET A 15 -24.08 -22.06 -33.16
N SER A 16 -23.86 -20.74 -33.15
CA SER A 16 -22.64 -20.05 -33.51
C SER A 16 -21.42 -20.63 -32.78
N GLU A 17 -20.42 -21.12 -33.52
CA GLU A 17 -19.05 -21.14 -33.01
C GLU A 17 -18.40 -19.79 -33.28
N VAL A 18 -18.82 -18.78 -32.51
CA VAL A 18 -17.95 -17.64 -32.26
C VAL A 18 -16.84 -18.15 -31.37
N SER A 19 -15.68 -18.40 -31.97
CA SER A 19 -14.43 -18.54 -31.22
C SER A 19 -14.17 -17.20 -30.53
N ILE A 20 -14.68 -17.05 -29.31
CA ILE A 20 -14.23 -16.07 -28.32
C ILE A 20 -12.81 -16.46 -27.88
N SER A 21 -11.86 -16.34 -28.79
CA SER A 21 -10.47 -16.08 -28.40
C SER A 21 -10.35 -14.58 -28.22
N SER A 22 -10.41 -14.13 -26.96
CA SER A 22 -9.67 -12.99 -26.39
C SER A 22 -10.37 -12.51 -25.11
N SER A 23 -10.19 -13.22 -24.00
CA SER A 23 -10.45 -12.65 -22.66
C SER A 23 -9.45 -13.11 -21.60
N SER A 24 -8.31 -13.72 -21.97
CA SER A 24 -7.34 -14.16 -20.95
C SER A 24 -6.44 -13.02 -20.45
N SER A 25 -6.30 -11.89 -21.14
CA SER A 25 -5.46 -10.77 -20.65
C SER A 25 -6.10 -9.95 -19.53
N SER A 26 -7.44 -9.90 -19.47
CA SER A 26 -8.16 -9.21 -18.40
C SER A 26 -8.12 -9.97 -17.08
N ALA A 27 -8.29 -11.30 -17.10
CA ALA A 27 -8.30 -12.11 -15.87
C ALA A 27 -6.93 -12.16 -15.18
N GLU A 28 -5.84 -12.21 -15.96
CA GLU A 28 -4.46 -12.22 -15.41
C GLU A 28 -4.10 -10.85 -14.80
N SER A 29 -4.53 -9.75 -15.42
CA SER A 29 -4.34 -8.39 -14.90
C SER A 29 -5.18 -8.11 -13.64
N GLU A 30 -6.41 -8.62 -13.60
CA GLU A 30 -7.31 -8.55 -12.45
C GLU A 30 -6.79 -9.34 -11.24
N LEU A 31 -6.26 -10.56 -11.47
CA LEU A 31 -5.67 -11.37 -10.40
C LEU A 31 -4.38 -10.76 -9.86
N SER A 32 -3.51 -10.22 -10.72
CA SER A 32 -2.32 -9.48 -10.27
C SER A 32 -2.71 -8.28 -9.41
N THR A 33 -3.75 -7.54 -9.80
CA THR A 33 -4.24 -6.38 -9.02
C THR A 33 -4.76 -6.77 -7.65
N ARG A 34 -5.51 -7.88 -7.54
CA ARG A 34 -6.04 -8.37 -6.27
C ARG A 34 -4.93 -8.86 -5.32
N GLU A 35 -3.92 -9.53 -5.87
CA GLU A 35 -2.74 -9.94 -5.12
C GLU A 35 -1.91 -8.73 -4.66
N ASP A 36 -1.74 -7.73 -5.53
CA ASP A 36 -1.09 -6.47 -5.21
C ASP A 36 -1.81 -5.70 -4.09
N ILE A 37 -3.14 -5.68 -4.08
CA ILE A 37 -3.92 -5.07 -3.00
C ILE A 37 -3.69 -5.80 -1.66
N ALA A 38 -3.65 -7.13 -1.67
CA ALA A 38 -3.39 -7.92 -0.47
C ALA A 38 -1.98 -7.68 0.08
N VAL A 39 -0.98 -7.67 -0.80
CA VAL A 39 0.43 -7.39 -0.47
C VAL A 39 0.58 -5.97 0.07
N LEU A 40 -0.01 -4.97 -0.59
CA LEU A 40 -0.02 -3.58 -0.14
C LEU A 40 -0.68 -3.43 1.24
N THR A 41 -1.81 -4.11 1.46
CA THR A 41 -2.49 -4.11 2.78
C THR A 41 -1.61 -4.71 3.87
N ASN A 42 -0.88 -5.78 3.56
CA ASN A 42 0.08 -6.38 4.49
C ASN A 42 1.22 -5.41 4.84
N TYR A 43 1.76 -4.71 3.84
CA TYR A 43 2.78 -3.70 4.08
C TYR A 43 2.27 -2.53 4.94
N VAL A 44 1.02 -2.08 4.73
CA VAL A 44 0.38 -1.04 5.54
C VAL A 44 0.30 -1.47 6.99
N LYS A 45 -0.10 -2.72 7.25
CA LYS A 45 -0.15 -3.28 8.60
C LYS A 45 1.23 -3.27 9.25
N GLN A 46 2.25 -3.79 8.56
CA GLN A 46 3.63 -3.81 9.06
C GLN A 46 4.18 -2.41 9.36
N LEU A 47 3.93 -1.44 8.46
CA LEU A 47 4.36 -0.05 8.67
C LEU A 47 3.66 0.55 9.90
N ARG A 48 2.33 0.41 9.99
CA ARG A 48 1.54 0.89 11.14
C ARG A 48 2.02 0.29 12.46
N GLU A 49 2.31 -1.00 12.49
CA GLU A 49 2.85 -1.68 13.67
C GLU A 49 4.21 -1.10 14.06
N SER A 50 5.10 -0.90 13.08
CA SER A 50 6.42 -0.30 13.30
C SER A 50 6.31 1.14 13.83
N LEU A 51 5.42 1.95 13.27
CA LEU A 51 5.13 3.33 13.72
C LEU A 51 4.53 3.35 15.14
N SER A 52 3.69 2.37 15.47
CA SER A 52 3.10 2.24 16.81
C SER A 52 4.15 1.84 17.84
N LYS A 53 5.06 0.91 17.48
CA LYS A 53 6.16 0.49 18.34
C LYS A 53 7.10 1.65 18.65
N ILE A 54 7.48 2.45 17.65
CA ILE A 54 8.35 3.60 17.89
C ILE A 54 7.63 4.66 18.74
N LYS A 55 6.34 4.96 18.49
CA LYS A 55 5.54 5.86 19.36
C LYS A 55 5.51 5.40 20.82
N ARG A 56 5.42 4.09 21.05
CA ARG A 56 5.40 3.51 22.41
C ARG A 56 6.70 3.73 23.19
N ILE A 57 7.85 3.81 22.51
CA ILE A 57 9.16 4.10 23.15
C ILE A 57 9.19 5.53 23.70
N PHE A 58 8.58 6.46 22.98
CA PHE A 58 8.52 7.87 23.36
C PHE A 58 7.25 8.24 24.13
N ASN A 59 6.49 7.24 24.57
CA ASN A 59 5.28 7.47 25.33
C ASN A 59 5.64 7.80 26.79
N PRO A 60 5.28 8.99 27.31
CA PRO A 60 5.70 9.44 28.65
C PRO A 60 5.17 8.58 29.80
N THR A 61 4.17 7.73 29.55
CA THR A 61 3.61 6.82 30.57
C THR A 61 4.40 5.51 30.75
N VAL A 62 5.38 5.23 29.89
CA VAL A 62 6.24 4.05 30.02
C VAL A 62 7.49 4.45 30.79
N GLU A 63 7.79 3.77 31.90
CA GLU A 63 9.02 3.98 32.64
C GLU A 63 10.23 3.77 31.73
N ARG A 64 11.03 4.83 31.56
CA ARG A 64 12.28 4.80 30.79
C ARG A 64 13.36 4.17 31.66
N ASP A 65 13.33 2.84 31.75
CA ASP A 65 14.18 2.08 32.67
C ASP A 65 15.69 2.34 32.47
N LYS A 66 16.17 2.59 31.24
CA LYS A 66 17.59 2.86 30.96
C LYS A 66 17.79 3.76 29.71
N LYS A 67 18.58 4.85 29.84
CA LYS A 67 18.87 5.84 28.78
C LYS A 67 19.51 5.23 27.53
N GLU A 68 20.53 4.40 27.72
CA GLU A 68 21.27 3.76 26.63
C GLU A 68 20.37 2.78 25.86
N THR A 69 19.55 2.02 26.59
CA THR A 69 18.54 1.13 26.02
C THR A 69 17.47 1.91 25.25
N LEU A 70 17.05 3.09 25.71
CA LEU A 70 16.07 3.92 25.03
C LEU A 70 16.57 4.40 23.67
N ARG A 71 17.79 4.94 23.63
CA ARG A 71 18.41 5.40 22.37
C ARG A 71 18.54 4.26 21.37
N VAL A 72 19.12 3.13 21.80
CA VAL A 72 19.27 1.95 20.94
C VAL A 72 17.91 1.46 20.44
N SER A 73 16.92 1.35 21.33
CA SER A 73 15.56 0.92 20.96
C SER A 73 14.90 1.88 19.97
N ALA A 74 15.04 3.20 20.16
CA ALA A 74 14.48 4.19 19.24
C ALA A 74 15.10 4.07 17.84
N HIS A 75 16.42 3.95 17.76
CA HIS A 75 17.12 3.77 16.48
C HIS A 75 16.77 2.43 15.81
N GLU A 76 16.63 1.36 16.58
CA GLU A 76 16.21 0.05 16.07
C GLU A 76 14.80 0.12 15.46
N ARG A 77 13.84 0.73 16.17
CA ARG A 77 12.47 0.88 15.65
C ARG A 77 12.39 1.84 14.47
N LEU A 78 13.21 2.89 14.45
CA LEU A 78 13.34 3.73 13.26
C LEU A 78 13.83 2.90 12.06
N GLY A 79 14.83 2.03 12.28
CA GLY A 79 15.31 1.09 11.27
C GLY A 79 14.21 0.17 10.74
N GLU A 80 13.34 -0.36 11.61
CA GLU A 80 12.18 -1.17 11.20
C GLU A 80 11.21 -0.36 10.32
N VAL A 81 10.88 0.88 10.71
CA VAL A 81 10.02 1.79 9.92
C VAL A 81 10.62 2.06 8.54
N LEU A 82 11.91 2.43 8.49
CA LEU A 82 12.59 2.73 7.23
C LEU A 82 12.72 1.51 6.33
N LYS A 83 12.96 0.32 6.91
CA LYS A 83 13.01 -0.94 6.16
C LYS A 83 11.63 -1.31 5.60
N ALA A 84 10.56 -1.14 6.37
CA ALA A 84 9.20 -1.34 5.90
C ALA A 84 8.87 -0.38 4.74
N MET A 85 9.19 0.91 4.90
CA MET A 85 9.02 1.90 3.84
C MET A 85 9.82 1.55 2.58
N ARG A 86 11.12 1.20 2.72
CA ARG A 86 11.99 0.87 1.60
C ARG A 86 11.43 -0.31 0.79
N GLN A 87 10.97 -1.37 1.46
CA GLN A 87 10.34 -2.52 0.78
C GLN A 87 9.10 -2.10 -0.02
N ILE A 88 8.29 -1.18 0.54
CA ILE A 88 7.10 -0.68 -0.15
C ILE A 88 7.49 0.17 -1.36
N LEU A 89 8.49 1.05 -1.23
CA LEU A 89 8.97 1.88 -2.33
C LEU A 89 9.62 1.06 -3.44
N GLU A 90 10.33 -0.01 -3.10
CA GLU A 90 10.91 -0.97 -4.06
C GLU A 90 9.81 -1.73 -4.83
N LYS A 91 8.74 -2.16 -4.14
CA LYS A 91 7.60 -2.85 -4.77
C LYS A 91 6.68 -1.92 -5.55
N TYR A 92 6.40 -0.74 -5.01
CA TYR A 92 5.45 0.23 -5.53
C TYR A 92 6.11 1.62 -5.62
N PRO A 93 7.01 1.85 -6.59
CA PRO A 93 7.68 3.14 -6.77
C PRO A 93 6.67 4.27 -7.05
N LYS A 94 5.47 3.94 -7.55
CA LYS A 94 4.36 4.89 -7.77
C LYS A 94 3.81 5.50 -6.47
N ILE A 95 4.06 4.90 -5.30
CA ILE A 95 3.70 5.43 -3.97
C ILE A 95 4.72 6.47 -3.52
N GLN A 96 5.94 6.44 -4.07
CA GLN A 96 6.97 7.40 -3.72
C GLN A 96 6.47 8.82 -3.99
N SER A 97 6.42 9.63 -2.95
CA SER A 97 6.02 11.03 -3.02
C SER A 97 7.01 11.86 -2.22
N THR A 98 7.25 13.10 -2.65
CA THR A 98 8.15 14.02 -1.94
C THR A 98 7.72 14.21 -0.49
N ASP A 99 6.41 14.32 -0.25
CA ASP A 99 5.84 14.44 1.11
C ASP A 99 6.17 13.22 1.98
N LEU A 100 6.10 12.01 1.41
CA LEU A 100 6.42 10.78 2.13
C LEU A 100 7.91 10.73 2.53
N LEU A 101 8.80 11.11 1.61
CA LEU A 101 10.24 11.16 1.88
C LEU A 101 10.60 12.27 2.87
N MET A 102 9.94 13.43 2.76
CA MET A 102 10.13 14.56 3.67
C MET A 102 9.68 14.22 5.09
N SER A 103 8.50 13.61 5.25
CA SER A 103 8.01 13.15 6.56
C SER A 103 8.94 12.10 7.17
N ALA A 104 9.48 11.18 6.37
CA ALA A 104 10.46 10.21 6.85
C ALA A 104 11.78 10.88 7.28
N GLY A 105 12.27 11.83 6.48
CA GLY A 105 13.43 12.65 6.82
C GLY A 105 13.24 13.43 8.12
N ASN A 106 12.05 13.99 8.33
CA ASN A 106 11.70 14.70 9.54
C ASN A 106 11.67 13.76 10.76
N LEU A 107 11.09 12.57 10.61
CA LEU A 107 11.12 11.55 11.66
C LEU A 107 12.56 11.15 12.03
N ILE A 108 13.43 10.93 11.04
CA ILE A 108 14.84 10.64 11.28
C ILE A 108 15.52 11.79 12.03
N HIS A 109 15.26 13.03 11.63
CA HIS A 109 15.82 14.22 12.27
C HIS A 109 15.41 14.28 13.75
N HIS A 110 14.13 14.09 14.05
CA HIS A 110 13.63 14.08 15.42
C HIS A 110 14.22 12.95 16.26
N VAL A 111 14.32 11.72 15.73
CA VAL A 111 14.98 10.61 16.47
C VAL A 111 16.45 10.92 16.73
N LYS A 112 17.18 11.39 15.71
CA LYS A 112 18.62 11.64 15.81
C LYS A 112 18.96 12.78 16.78
N ASN A 113 18.13 13.83 16.79
CA ASN A 113 18.36 15.03 17.59
C ASN A 113 17.59 15.01 18.91
N PHE A 114 16.92 13.91 19.25
CA PHE A 114 16.20 13.79 20.51
C PHE A 114 17.19 13.81 21.69
N ASN A 115 16.90 14.63 22.70
CA ASN A 115 17.72 14.68 23.90
C ASN A 115 17.35 13.54 24.86
N TYR A 116 17.97 12.37 24.66
CA TYR A 116 17.73 11.17 25.47
C TYR A 116 18.13 11.33 26.95
N ASP A 117 18.92 12.35 27.27
CA ASP A 117 19.34 12.63 28.64
C ASP A 117 18.20 13.22 29.48
N ASP A 118 17.30 13.97 28.84
CA ASP A 118 16.22 14.67 29.49
C ASP A 118 14.96 13.80 29.63
N LYS A 119 14.58 13.56 30.89
CA LYS A 119 13.38 12.80 31.24
C LYS A 119 12.08 13.60 31.04
N GLY A 120 12.17 14.91 30.81
CA GLY A 120 11.05 15.80 30.48
C GLY A 120 10.95 16.19 29.00
N ALA A 121 11.86 15.70 28.15
CA ALA A 121 11.94 16.15 26.76
C ALA A 121 10.61 15.99 26.03
N ASP A 122 10.18 17.04 25.35
CA ASP A 122 8.95 17.05 24.57
C ASP A 122 8.99 15.97 23.48
N THR A 123 8.15 14.94 23.65
CA THR A 123 7.95 13.88 22.65
C THR A 123 6.83 14.22 21.67
N THR A 124 6.10 15.31 21.89
CA THR A 124 5.08 15.86 20.99
C THR A 124 5.56 15.97 19.54
N PRO A 125 6.67 16.67 19.21
CA PRO A 125 7.12 16.80 17.83
C PRO A 125 7.52 15.46 17.21
N PHE A 126 8.00 14.51 18.03
CA PHE A 126 8.31 13.17 17.58
C PHE A 126 7.03 12.40 17.20
N VAL A 127 6.00 12.46 18.06
CA VAL A 127 4.70 11.82 17.79
C VAL A 127 4.05 12.43 16.56
N GLU A 128 4.10 13.75 16.41
CA GLU A 128 3.61 14.46 15.22
C GLU A 128 4.36 14.02 13.95
N ALA A 129 5.68 13.87 13.99
CA ALA A 129 6.45 13.38 12.84
C ALA A 129 6.04 11.96 12.43
N VAL A 130 5.74 11.08 13.40
CA VAL A 130 5.22 9.73 13.12
C VAL A 130 3.83 9.79 12.48
N ASP A 131 2.94 10.65 12.99
CA ASP A 131 1.59 10.79 12.45
C ASP A 131 1.60 11.44 11.06
N GLN A 132 2.47 12.43 10.81
CA GLN A 132 2.69 13.02 9.49
C GLN A 132 3.21 11.98 8.48
N LEU A 133 4.11 11.10 8.92
CA LEU A 133 4.59 10.01 8.07
C LEU A 133 3.46 9.02 7.72
N ALA A 134 2.65 8.63 8.72
CA ALA A 134 1.49 7.78 8.50
C ALA A 134 0.47 8.41 7.55
N LEU A 135 0.20 9.71 7.70
CA LEU A 135 -0.72 10.48 6.88
C LEU A 135 -0.23 10.61 5.43
N ALA A 136 1.04 10.95 5.23
CA ALA A 136 1.66 11.04 3.91
C ALA A 136 1.57 9.68 3.21
N PHE A 137 1.91 8.61 3.91
CA PHE A 137 1.81 7.25 3.38
C PHE A 137 0.38 6.87 3.01
N SER A 138 -0.59 7.13 3.88
CA SER A 138 -2.00 6.87 3.61
C SER A 138 -2.51 7.66 2.41
N THR A 139 -2.01 8.88 2.21
CA THR A 139 -2.39 9.75 1.09
C THR A 139 -1.83 9.20 -0.22
N SER A 140 -0.53 8.86 -0.26
CA SER A 140 0.08 8.22 -1.43
C SER A 140 -0.61 6.90 -1.79
N MET A 141 -1.00 6.10 -0.79
CA MET A 141 -1.75 4.87 -1.02
C MET A 141 -3.15 5.14 -1.59
N ARG A 142 -3.88 6.12 -1.04
CA ARG A 142 -5.20 6.52 -1.55
C ARG A 142 -5.11 6.93 -3.03
N ILE A 143 -4.08 7.71 -3.39
CA ILE A 143 -3.83 8.13 -4.77
C ILE A 143 -3.55 6.92 -5.66
N LEU A 144 -2.73 5.97 -5.19
CA LEU A 144 -2.43 4.74 -5.93
C LEU A 144 -3.71 3.90 -6.16
N LEU A 145 -4.49 3.65 -5.11
CA LEU A 145 -5.76 2.90 -5.22
C LEU A 145 -6.73 3.59 -6.18
N GLY A 146 -6.89 4.91 -6.08
CA GLY A 146 -7.76 5.67 -6.98
C GLY A 146 -7.34 5.57 -8.45
N LYS A 147 -6.02 5.55 -8.73
CA LYS A 147 -5.47 5.32 -10.06
C LYS A 147 -5.77 3.91 -10.58
N LEU A 148 -5.61 2.87 -9.74
CA LEU A 148 -5.91 1.48 -10.10
C LEU A 148 -7.40 1.26 -10.40
N GLN A 149 -8.29 1.92 -9.65
CA GLN A 149 -9.74 1.85 -9.92
C GLN A 149 -10.13 2.60 -11.20
N SER A 150 -9.45 3.71 -11.51
CA SER A 150 -9.74 4.52 -12.71
C SER A 150 -9.32 3.82 -14.00
N THR A 151 -8.27 3.00 -13.98
CA THR A 151 -7.86 2.18 -15.13
C THR A 151 -8.84 1.06 -15.44
N MET A 152 -9.56 0.55 -14.44
CA MET A 152 -10.63 -0.44 -14.63
C MET A 152 -11.85 0.14 -15.34
N LEU A 153 -12.20 1.41 -15.07
CA LEU A 153 -13.37 2.05 -15.66
C LEU A 153 -13.18 2.45 -17.13
N HIS A 154 -11.95 2.72 -17.57
CA HIS A 154 -11.65 3.07 -18.96
C HIS A 154 -11.31 1.87 -19.86
N GLY A 155 -11.20 0.66 -19.30
CA GLY A 155 -10.97 -0.58 -20.06
C GLY A 155 -12.25 -1.22 -20.62
N VAL A 156 -13.42 -0.61 -20.39
CA VAL A 156 -14.72 -1.03 -20.92
C VAL A 156 -15.19 0.02 -21.92
N GLN A 157 -14.58 0.05 -23.11
CA GLN A 157 -15.14 0.78 -24.26
C GLN A 157 -14.92 0.00 -25.55
#